data_AF-A0A2A9NSG8-F1
#
_entry.id   AF-A0A2A9NSG8-F1
#
_cell.length_a   1.000
_cell.length_b   1.000
_cell.length_c   1.000
_cell.angle_alpha   90.00
_cell.angle_beta   90.00
_cell.angle_gamma   90.00
#
_symmetry.space_group_name_H-M   'P 1'
#
loop_
_entity.id
_entity.type
_entity.pdbx_description
1 polymer ?
#
loop_
_entity_poly.entity_id
_entity_poly.type
_entity_poly.pdbx_seq_one_letter_code
_entity_poly.pdbx_strand_id
1 'polypeptide(L)' 'MPSVISNATRIWEVNVHWKRDSQCSVWNSKLRGVDIWQCIRDHDSTPDTEPPNSNYWIYVARR' A
#
# COMPACT_ATOMS: atom_id res chain seq x y z
N MET A 1 -10.36 -8.58 12.66
CA MET A 1 -10.22 -9.62 11.62
C MET A 1 -8.80 -9.52 11.07
N PRO A 2 -7.99 -10.59 11.05
CA PRO A 2 -6.65 -10.52 10.47
C PRO A 2 -6.77 -10.20 8.98
N SER A 3 -6.17 -9.09 8.55
CA SER A 3 -6.21 -8.62 7.16
C SER A 3 -5.57 -9.68 6.26
N VAL A 4 -6.39 -10.43 5.55
CA VAL A 4 -5.94 -11.38 4.53
C VAL A 4 -5.19 -10.56 3.49
N ILE A 5 -3.88 -10.82 3.34
CA ILE A 5 -3.11 -10.26 2.25
C ILE A 5 -3.66 -10.90 0.97
N SER A 6 -4.42 -10.13 0.19
CA SER A 6 -5.03 -10.65 -1.03
C SER A 6 -3.93 -11.18 -1.96
N ASN A 7 -4.19 -12.32 -2.63
CA ASN A 7 -3.19 -13.02 -3.45
C ASN A 7 -2.60 -12.11 -4.55
N ALA A 8 -3.38 -11.11 -5.01
CA ALA A 8 -2.98 -10.08 -5.96
C ALA A 8 -2.86 -8.69 -5.27
N THR A 9 -1.85 -8.51 -4.42
CA THR A 9 -1.51 -7.18 -3.88
C THR A 9 -0.93 -6.32 -5.01
N ARG A 10 -1.72 -5.39 -5.55
CA ARG A 10 -1.29 -4.52 -6.66
C ARG A 10 -0.08 -3.67 -6.24
N ILE A 11 0.85 -3.39 -7.14
CA ILE A 11 1.97 -2.47 -6.86
C ILE A 11 1.40 -1.06 -6.70
N TRP A 12 1.98 -0.23 -5.83
CA TRP A 12 1.55 1.16 -5.74
C TRP A 12 1.80 1.88 -7.08
N GLU A 13 0.78 2.55 -7.61
CA GLU A 13 0.81 3.23 -8.91
C GLU A 13 0.08 4.58 -8.81
N VAL A 14 0.60 5.59 -9.51
CA VAL A 14 -0.04 6.92 -9.63
C VAL A 14 -1.29 6.86 -10.51
N ASN A 15 -2.24 7.76 -10.24
CA ASN A 15 -3.56 7.84 -10.89
C ASN A 15 -4.45 6.60 -10.70
N VAL A 16 -4.18 5.81 -9.65
CA VAL A 16 -5.05 4.70 -9.25
C VAL A 16 -5.92 5.13 -8.08
N HIS A 17 -7.23 4.89 -8.18
CA HIS A 17 -8.15 5.09 -7.06
C HIS A 17 -8.04 3.93 -6.08
N TRP A 18 -7.62 4.21 -4.85
CA TRP A 18 -7.52 3.22 -3.77
C TRP A 18 -8.67 3.37 -2.82
N LYS A 19 -9.48 2.31 -2.71
CA LYS A 19 -10.52 2.23 -1.69
C LYS A 19 -9.92 1.94 -0.32
N ARG A 20 -10.60 2.34 0.75
CA ARG A 20 -10.29 1.94 2.12
C ARG A 20 -10.15 0.41 2.19
N ASP A 21 -9.21 -0.04 3.01
CA ASP A 21 -8.81 -1.43 3.20
C ASP A 21 -8.13 -2.10 1.99
N SER A 22 -7.99 -1.40 0.85
CA SER A 22 -7.20 -1.89 -0.29
C SER A 22 -5.73 -2.01 0.09
N GLN A 23 -5.02 -2.95 -0.53
CA GLN A 23 -3.61 -3.20 -0.22
C GLN A 23 -2.74 -2.93 -1.43
N CYS A 24 -1.63 -2.22 -1.22
CA CYS A 24 -0.61 -2.00 -2.23
C CYS A 24 0.74 -2.58 -1.78
N SER A 25 1.59 -2.89 -2.75
CA SER A 25 2.96 -3.34 -2.52
C SER A 25 3.96 -2.32 -3.04
N VAL A 26 5.00 -2.05 -2.25
CA VAL A 26 6.09 -1.12 -2.58
C VAL A 26 7.42 -1.85 -2.43
N TRP A 27 8.28 -1.72 -3.44
CA TRP A 27 9.61 -2.29 -3.37
C TRP A 27 10.52 -1.46 -2.46
N ASN A 28 11.02 -2.08 -1.40
CA ASN A 28 11.96 -1.44 -0.49
C ASN A 28 13.40 -1.85 -0.85
N SER A 29 14.12 -0.93 -1.50
CA SER A 29 15.51 -1.14 -1.93
C SER A 29 16.49 -1.28 -0.77
N LYS A 30 16.22 -0.66 0.40
CA LYS A 30 17.09 -0.74 1.58
C LYS A 30 17.08 -2.13 2.21
N LEU A 31 15.89 -2.74 2.25
CA LEU A 31 15.69 -4.04 2.89
C LEU A 31 15.66 -5.21 1.89
N ARG A 32 15.67 -4.94 0.58
CA ARG A 32 15.54 -5.92 -0.52
C ARG A 32 14.31 -6.80 -0.33
N GLY A 33 13.14 -6.17 -0.24
CA GLY A 33 11.87 -6.88 -0.08
C GLY A 33 10.69 -6.06 -0.53
N VAL A 34 9.51 -6.68 -0.48
CA VAL A 34 8.25 -6.04 -0.84
C VAL A 34 7.51 -5.68 0.43
N ASP A 35 7.37 -4.39 0.72
CA ASP A 35 6.56 -3.92 1.83
C ASP A 35 5.11 -3.79 1.37
N ILE A 36 4.19 -4.29 2.18
CA ILE A 36 2.76 -4.29 1.93
C ILE A 36 2.13 -3.25 2.84
N TRP A 37 1.38 -2.35 2.21
CA TRP A 37 0.68 -1.26 2.84
C TRP A 37 -0.82 -1.42 2.62
N GLN A 38 -1.61 -1.06 3.63
CA GLN A 38 -3.06 -1.02 3.55
C GLN A 38 -3.54 0.42 3.56
N CYS A 39 -4.45 0.73 2.65
CA CYS A 39 -5.08 2.02 2.53
C CYS A 39 -6.04 2.23 3.69
N ILE A 40 -5.82 3.26 4.50
CA ILE A 40 -6.71 3.60 5.63
C ILE A 40 -7.82 4.57 5.23
N ARG A 41 -7.73 5.19 4.04
CA ARG A 41 -8.67 6.21 3.58
C ARG A 41 -8.80 6.20 2.06
N ASP A 42 -10.03 6.19 1.56
CA ASP A 42 -10.30 6.31 0.12
C ASP A 42 -9.65 7.57 -0.46
N HIS A 43 -8.79 7.39 -1.46
CA HIS A 43 -8.09 8.49 -2.14
C HIS A 43 -7.61 8.05 -3.53
N ASP A 44 -7.37 9.04 -4.38
CA ASP A 44 -6.66 8.84 -5.64
C ASP A 44 -5.15 8.95 -5.40
N SER A 45 -4.38 7.98 -5.88
CA SER A 45 -2.92 8.01 -5.72
C SER A 45 -2.30 9.10 -6.56
N THR A 46 -1.82 10.14 -5.89
CA THR A 46 -0.93 11.15 -6.43
C THR A 46 0.51 10.89 -5.96
N PRO A 47 1.54 11.47 -6.61
CA PRO A 47 2.94 11.33 -6.19
C PRO A 47 3.18 11.64 -4.71
N ASP A 48 2.39 12.54 -4.10
CA ASP A 48 2.49 12.92 -2.68
C ASP A 48 1.84 11.92 -1.71
N THR A 49 1.09 10.95 -2.24
CA THR A 49 0.37 9.94 -1.45
C THR A 49 1.07 8.58 -1.45
N GLU A 50 2.29 8.49 -1.99
CA GLU A 50 3.10 7.26 -1.99
C GLU A 50 3.42 6.77 -0.56
N PRO A 51 3.37 5.45 -0.28
CA PRO A 51 3.91 4.90 0.95
C PRO A 51 5.44 5.07 1.00
N PRO A 52 6.04 5.51 2.12
CA PRO A 52 5.49 5.51 3.47
C PRO A 52 4.81 6.83 3.85
N ASN A 53 3.48 6.89 3.75
CA ASN A 53 2.67 8.04 4.15
C ASN A 53 1.56 7.61 5.11
N SER A 54 1.78 7.85 6.40
CA SER A 54 0.87 7.43 7.48
C SER A 54 -0.51 8.11 7.45
N ASN A 55 -0.72 9.12 6.61
CA ASN A 55 -2.04 9.73 6.43
C ASN A 55 -2.98 8.88 5.56
N TYR A 56 -2.41 8.03 4.70
CA TYR A 56 -3.14 7.24 3.70
C TYR A 56 -2.85 5.74 3.80
N TRP A 57 -1.70 5.37 4.36
CA TRP A 57 -1.19 3.99 4.35
C TRP A 57 -0.75 3.53 5.74
N ILE A 58 -1.10 2.31 6.09
CA ILE A 58 -0.61 1.60 7.27
C ILE A 58 0.21 0.40 6.84
N TYR A 59 1.37 0.19 7.48
CA TYR A 59 2.20 -0.98 7.23
C TYR A 59 1.48 -2.24 7.71
N VAL A 60 1.40 -3.24 6.84
CA VAL A 60 0.73 -4.52 7.15
C VAL A 60 1.78 -5.60 7.40
N ALA A 61 2.62 -5.83 6.41
CA ALA A 61 3.53 -6.95 6.37
C ALA A 61 4.60 -6.73 5.30
N ARG A 62 5.55 -7.64 5.24
CA ARG A 62 6.55 -7.71 4.20
C ARG A 62 6.56 -9.11 3.59
N ARG A 63 6.82 -9.17 2.28
CA ARG A 63 7.13 -10.40 1.53
C ARG A 63 8.60 -10.41 1.10
#